data_AF-A0A1D8B3C3-F1
#
_entry.id   AF-A0A1D8B3C3-F1
#
_cell.length_a   1.000
_cell.length_b   1.000
_cell.length_c   1.000
_cell.angle_alpha   90.00
_cell.angle_beta   90.00
_cell.angle_gamma   90.00
#
_symmetry.space_group_name_H-M   'P 1'
#
loop_
_entity.id
_entity.type
_entity.pdbx_description
1 polymer ?
#
loop_
_entity_poly.entity_id
_entity_poly.type
_entity_poly.pdbx_seq_one_letter_code
_entity_poly.pdbx_strand_id
1 'polypeptide(L)'
;MSEVRVLMPEVLSLVLDAPGIPSEDTKDLRRFSEIDETAAFEVCVGLLIDYEIPLSEELLSRIHEFDDLLFDEDVEDLDTLRSSTVVE
;
A
#
# COMPACT_ATOMS: atom_id res chain seq x y z
N MET A 1 10.86 -10.07 13.09
CA MET A 1 9.98 -11.11 12.51
C MET A 1 8.98 -10.33 11.69
N SER A 2 8.98 -10.49 10.37
CA SER A 2 8.41 -9.55 9.39
C SER A 2 7.03 -9.02 9.78
N GLU A 3 7.00 -7.80 10.33
CA GLU A 3 5.76 -7.10 10.70
C GLU A 3 4.90 -6.77 9.48
N VAL A 4 5.50 -6.81 8.27
CA VAL A 4 4.82 -6.78 6.97
C VAL A 4 3.71 -7.84 6.90
N ARG A 5 3.86 -9.03 7.51
CA ARG A 5 2.81 -10.07 7.55
C ARG A 5 1.51 -9.61 8.17
N VAL A 6 1.60 -8.63 9.07
CA VAL A 6 0.46 -8.07 9.79
C VAL A 6 -0.21 -6.95 8.99
N LEU A 7 0.58 -6.17 8.26
CA LEU A 7 0.09 -5.02 7.49
C LEU A 7 -0.33 -5.39 6.06
N MET A 8 0.35 -6.36 5.44
CA MET A 8 0.14 -6.77 4.06
C MET A 8 -1.32 -7.18 3.76
N PRO A 9 -2.03 -7.96 4.60
CA PRO A 9 -3.42 -8.30 4.32
C PRO A 9 -4.34 -7.08 4.24
N GLU A 10 -4.06 -6.04 5.04
CA GLU A 10 -4.83 -4.80 5.10
C GLU A 10 -4.57 -3.94 3.85
N VAL A 11 -3.31 -3.73 3.50
CA VAL A 11 -2.90 -2.97 2.31
C VAL A 11 -3.35 -3.68 1.03
N LEU A 12 -3.17 -5.00 0.94
CA LEU A 12 -3.64 -5.80 -0.19
C LEU A 12 -5.17 -5.70 -0.35
N SER A 13 -5.92 -5.75 0.75
CA SER A 13 -7.37 -5.60 0.69
C SER A 13 -7.76 -4.22 0.18
N LEU A 14 -7.04 -3.17 0.59
CA LEU A 14 -7.31 -1.80 0.17
C LEU A 14 -7.05 -1.63 -1.33
N VAL A 15 -5.93 -2.14 -1.83
CA VAL A 15 -5.60 -2.13 -3.27
C VAL A 15 -6.63 -2.92 -4.09
N LEU A 16 -7.10 -4.06 -3.59
CA LEU A 16 -8.10 -4.89 -4.30
C LEU A 16 -9.51 -4.29 -4.29
N ASP A 17 -9.85 -3.49 -3.26
CA ASP A 17 -11.16 -2.84 -3.12
C ASP A 17 -11.19 -1.42 -3.71
N ALA A 18 -10.03 -0.82 -3.95
CA ALA A 18 -9.90 0.53 -4.48
C ALA A 18 -10.55 0.65 -5.88
N PRO A 19 -11.62 1.43 -6.05
CA PRO A 19 -12.33 1.53 -7.32
C PRO A 19 -11.53 2.26 -8.42
N GLY A 20 -10.44 2.93 -8.03
CA GLY A 20 -9.53 3.61 -8.96
C GLY A 20 -8.51 2.67 -9.61
N ILE A 21 -8.22 1.51 -9.00
CA ILE A 21 -7.18 0.60 -9.49
C ILE A 21 -7.80 -0.43 -10.44
N PRO A 22 -7.29 -0.60 -11.66
CA PRO A 22 -7.78 -1.61 -12.58
C PRO A 22 -7.56 -3.01 -12.02
N SER A 23 -8.55 -3.88 -12.22
CA SER A 23 -8.44 -5.29 -11.84
C SER A 23 -7.33 -6.05 -12.59
N GLU A 24 -6.83 -5.51 -13.71
CA GLU A 24 -5.72 -6.09 -14.46
C GLU A 24 -4.39 -5.95 -13.68
N ASP A 25 -4.15 -4.78 -13.08
CA ASP A 25 -2.98 -4.49 -12.26
C ASP A 25 -2.98 -5.25 -10.92
N THR A 26 -4.16 -5.64 -10.42
CA THR A 26 -4.29 -6.35 -9.14
C THR A 26 -4.56 -7.85 -9.26
N LYS A 27 -4.69 -8.37 -10.48
CA LYS A 27 -5.13 -9.75 -10.76
C LYS A 27 -4.23 -10.83 -10.14
N ASP A 28 -2.92 -10.63 -10.24
CA ASP A 28 -1.92 -11.61 -9.79
C ASP A 28 -1.35 -11.27 -8.40
N LEU A 29 -1.74 -10.12 -7.84
CA LEU A 29 -1.17 -9.55 -6.63
C LEU A 29 -1.41 -10.42 -5.39
N ARG A 30 -2.59 -11.04 -5.28
CA ARG A 30 -2.90 -11.99 -4.20
C ARG A 30 -2.02 -13.24 -4.27
N ARG A 31 -1.72 -13.74 -5.47
CA ARG A 31 -0.84 -14.90 -5.63
C ARG A 31 0.63 -14.51 -5.41
N PHE A 32 0.98 -13.29 -5.79
CA PHE A 32 2.32 -12.75 -5.62
C PHE A 32 2.66 -12.58 -4.13
N SER A 33 1.73 -12.11 -3.30
CA SER A 33 1.95 -11.99 -1.85
C SER A 33 2.20 -13.31 -1.13
N GLU A 34 1.71 -14.43 -1.67
CA GLU A 34 2.02 -15.77 -1.15
C GLU A 34 3.45 -16.23 -1.49
N ILE A 35 4.06 -15.66 -2.52
CA ILE A 35 5.40 -16.00 -3.00
C ILE A 35 6.43 -15.09 -2.33
N ASP A 36 6.20 -13.79 -2.40
CA ASP A 36 7.08 -12.77 -1.85
C ASP A 36 6.24 -11.63 -1.28
N GLU A 37 6.09 -11.65 0.05
CA GLU A 37 5.22 -10.70 0.74
C GLU A 37 5.81 -9.29 0.79
N THR A 38 7.13 -9.18 0.90
CA THR A 38 7.81 -7.87 0.91
C THR A 38 7.70 -7.22 -0.46
N ALA A 39 8.03 -7.95 -1.53
CA ALA A 39 7.92 -7.40 -2.88
C ALA A 39 6.46 -7.08 -3.25
N ALA A 40 5.50 -7.90 -2.79
CA ALA A 40 4.09 -7.61 -3.00
C ALA A 40 3.62 -6.38 -2.22
N PHE A 41 4.16 -6.12 -1.02
CA PHE A 41 3.90 -4.91 -0.27
C PHE A 41 4.42 -3.66 -1.00
N GLU A 42 5.64 -3.71 -1.52
CA GLU A 42 6.21 -2.63 -2.35
C GLU A 42 5.30 -2.31 -3.54
N VAL A 43 4.89 -3.33 -4.31
CA VAL A 43 3.98 -3.16 -5.45
C VAL A 43 2.63 -2.59 -5.02
N CYS A 44 2.09 -3.06 -3.90
CA CYS A 44 0.85 -2.52 -3.36
C CYS A 44 0.97 -1.03 -3.04
N VAL A 45 2.05 -0.60 -2.38
CA VAL A 45 2.26 0.81 -2.04
C VAL A 45 2.42 1.65 -3.32
N GLY A 46 3.23 1.19 -4.28
CA GLY A 46 3.37 1.87 -5.56
C GLY A 46 2.04 2.04 -6.31
N LEU A 47 1.15 1.04 -6.27
CA LEU A 47 -0.20 1.18 -6.84
C LEU A 47 -1.08 2.18 -6.07
N LEU A 48 -0.94 2.27 -4.76
CA LEU A 48 -1.68 3.29 -4.00
C LEU A 48 -1.22 4.69 -4.38
N ILE A 49 0.07 4.86 -4.68
CA ILE A 49 0.66 6.13 -5.13
C ILE A 49 0.26 6.46 -6.56
N ASP A 50 0.46 5.53 -7.50
CA ASP A 50 0.18 5.73 -8.93
C ASP A 50 -1.29 6.10 -9.19
N TYR A 51 -2.20 5.53 -8.39
CA TYR A 51 -3.63 5.80 -8.46
C TYR A 51 -4.13 6.84 -7.45
N GLU A 52 -3.22 7.51 -6.73
CA GLU A 52 -3.51 8.56 -5.74
C GLU A 52 -4.61 8.14 -4.74
N ILE A 53 -4.54 6.90 -4.24
CA ILE A 53 -5.56 6.34 -3.35
C ILE A 53 -5.39 6.90 -1.94
N PRO A 54 -6.39 7.62 -1.40
CA PRO A 54 -6.25 8.28 -0.11
C PRO A 54 -6.21 7.27 1.04
N LEU A 55 -5.23 7.41 1.93
CA LEU A 55 -5.01 6.54 3.08
C LEU A 55 -5.27 7.27 4.41
N SER A 56 -5.70 6.52 5.43
CA SER A 56 -5.86 7.06 6.78
C SER A 56 -4.50 7.33 7.43
N GLU A 57 -4.41 8.33 8.32
CA GLU A 57 -3.16 8.66 9.02
C GLU A 57 -2.56 7.47 9.77
N GLU A 58 -3.40 6.63 10.38
CA GLU A 58 -2.95 5.40 11.06
C GLU A 58 -2.27 4.44 10.07
N LEU A 59 -2.87 4.22 8.90
CA LEU A 59 -2.33 3.30 7.90
C LEU A 59 -1.05 3.85 7.27
N LEU A 60 -1.00 5.14 6.97
CA LEU A 60 0.20 5.82 6.50
C LEU A 60 1.35 5.69 7.50
N SER A 61 1.07 5.99 8.77
CA SER A 61 2.09 5.85 9.82
C SER A 61 2.61 4.42 9.94
N ARG A 62 1.75 3.42 9.71
CA ARG A 62 2.16 2.01 9.72
C ARG A 62 2.95 1.61 8.48
N ILE A 63 2.64 2.17 7.31
CA ILE A 63 3.42 1.95 6.08
C ILE A 63 4.81 2.58 6.22
N HIS A 64 4.92 3.78 6.82
CA HIS A 64 6.21 4.43 7.11
C HIS A 64 7.13 3.64 8.04
N GLU A 65 6.60 2.73 8.88
CA GLU A 65 7.44 1.80 9.63
C GLU A 65 8.27 0.86 8.72
N PHE A 66 7.87 0.77 7.45
CA PHE A 66 8.48 -0.05 6.42
C PHE A 66 9.13 0.76 5.28
N ASP A 67 9.42 2.06 5.48
CA ASP A 67 10.07 2.90 4.45
C ASP A 67 11.39 2.30 3.93
N ASP A 68 12.15 1.60 4.79
CA ASP A 68 13.41 0.91 4.41
C ASP A 68 13.19 -0.24 3.41
N LEU A 69 11.95 -0.72 3.28
CA LEU A 69 11.55 -1.76 2.33
C LEU A 69 10.99 -1.18 1.03
N LEU A 70 10.66 0.11 0.99
CA LEU A 70 10.07 0.76 -0.17
C LEU A 70 11.14 1.42 -1.04
N PHE A 71 10.80 1.73 -2.29
CA PHE A 71 11.66 2.59 -3.10
C PHE A 71 11.66 4.01 -2.51
N ASP A 72 12.81 4.69 -2.51
CA ASP A 72 12.90 6.10 -2.03
C ASP A 72 11.83 6.99 -2.69
N GLU A 73 11.51 6.77 -3.97
CA GLU A 73 10.45 7.48 -4.69
C GLU A 73 9.07 7.24 -4.05
N ASP A 74 8.74 5.98 -3.76
CA ASP A 74 7.46 5.65 -3.12
C ASP A 74 7.35 6.26 -1.71
N VAL A 75 8.45 6.30 -0.95
CA VAL A 75 8.47 6.92 0.39
C VAL A 75 8.18 8.42 0.32
N GLU A 76 8.78 9.12 -0.66
CA GLU A 76 8.56 10.55 -0.86
C GLU A 76 7.12 10.86 -1.28
N ASP A 77 6.55 10.04 -2.17
CA ASP A 77 5.19 10.21 -2.68
C ASP A 77 4.10 9.68 -1.74
N LEU A 78 4.43 8.83 -0.76
CA LEU A 78 3.46 8.26 0.19
C LEU A 78 2.71 9.33 1.00
N ASP A 79 3.39 10.41 1.40
CA ASP A 79 2.77 11.51 2.16
C ASP A 79 1.69 12.25 1.35
N THR A 80 1.75 12.18 0.01
CA THR A 80 0.74 12.76 -0.88
C THR A 80 -0.62 12.06 -0.74
N LEU A 81 -0.62 10.79 -0.32
CA LEU A 81 -1.82 9.98 -0.12
C LEU A 81 -2.54 10.28 1.19
N ARG A 82 -2.04 11.22 2.00
CA ARG A 82 -2.69 11.61 3.25
C ARG A 82 -4.12 12.06 2.99
N SER A 83 -5.05 11.19 3.36
CA SER A 83 -6.47 11.49 3.24
C SER A 83 -6.77 12.69 4.12
N SER A 84 -7.15 13.81 3.52
CA SER A 84 -7.59 15.02 4.21
C SER A 84 -8.99 14.85 4.80
N THR A 85 -9.25 13.70 5.42
CA THR A 85 -10.48 13.46 6.16
C THR A 85 -10.37 14.20 7.50
N VAL A 86 -10.47 15.53 7.43
CA VAL A 86 -11.02 16.30 8.53
C VAL A 86 -12.50 15.94 8.57
N VAL A 87 -12.83 14.83 9.23
CA VAL A 87 -14.20 14.56 9.65
C VAL A 87 -14.36 15.20 11.03
N GLU A 88 -15.09 16.31 11.03
CA GLU A 88 -15.57 17.07 12.19
C GLU A 88 -16.34 16.21 13.22
#